data_AF-A0A1H2TQB9-F1
#
_entry.id   AF-A0A1H2TQB9-F1
#
_cell.length_a   1.000
_cell.length_b   1.000
_cell.length_c   1.000
_cell.angle_alpha   90.00
_cell.angle_beta   90.00
_cell.angle_gamma   90.00
#
_symmetry.space_group_name_H-M   'P 1'
#
loop_
_entity.id
_entity.type
_entity.pdbx_description
1 polymer ?
#
loop_
_entity_poly.entity_id
_entity_poly.type
_entity_poly.pdbx_seq_one_letter_code
_entity_poly.pdbx_strand_id
1 'polypeptide(L)'
;MDYNYPELYYRIYPKVMDSVNKYMNKNKEIRNIPKEDMESMIDEIYEKMAYECPEIDEDPIERRSRYRITQRPFYGRRRLVRDIISIILISELIRRVNPYGFYGIDY
;
A
#
# COMPACT_ATOMS: atom_id res chain seq x y z
N MET A 1 2.31 14.66 24.26
CA MET A 1 2.39 14.82 22.79
C MET A 1 1.92 13.50 22.21
N ASP A 2 0.65 13.40 21.83
CA ASP A 2 0.17 12.24 21.08
C ASP A 2 0.84 12.30 19.71
N TYR A 3 1.84 11.44 19.52
CA TYR A 3 2.47 11.26 18.23
C TYR A 3 1.48 10.51 17.33
N ASN A 4 0.55 11.25 16.72
CA ASN A 4 -0.30 10.80 15.61
C ASN A 4 0.53 10.58 14.33
N TYR A 5 1.64 9.84 14.42
CA TYR A 5 2.23 9.20 13.24
C TYR A 5 1.28 8.08 12.81
N PRO A 6 1.04 7.95 11.49
CA PRO A 6 -0.31 8.00 10.96
C PRO A 6 -1.07 6.73 11.33
N GLU A 7 -2.22 6.88 12.00
CA GLU A 7 -3.18 5.79 12.24
C GLU A 7 -3.41 4.95 10.97
N LEU A 8 -3.35 5.61 9.82
CA LEU A 8 -3.43 5.01 8.50
C LEU A 8 -2.41 3.88 8.28
N TYR A 9 -1.15 4.03 8.69
CA TYR A 9 -0.15 2.97 8.58
C TYR A 9 -0.56 1.74 9.38
N TYR A 10 -0.98 1.93 10.64
CA TYR A 10 -1.42 0.85 11.51
C TYR A 10 -2.71 0.17 11.02
N ARG A 11 -3.55 0.87 10.26
CA ARG A 11 -4.74 0.30 9.60
C ARG A 11 -4.39 -0.46 8.31
N ILE A 12 -3.43 0.03 7.53
CA ILE A 12 -2.99 -0.57 6.26
C ILE A 12 -2.14 -1.82 6.50
N TYR A 13 -1.16 -1.73 7.40
CA TYR A 13 -0.17 -2.78 7.64
C TYR A 13 -0.76 -4.19 7.89
N PRO A 14 -1.76 -4.39 8.78
CA PRO A 14 -2.34 -5.72 8.97
C PRO A 14 -3.00 -6.26 7.70
N LYS A 15 -3.64 -5.40 6.89
CA LYS A 15 -4.25 -5.81 5.61
C LYS A 15 -3.19 -6.22 4.58
N VAL A 16 -2.06 -5.51 4.55
CA VAL A 16 -0.90 -5.89 3.73
C VAL A 16 -0.37 -7.26 4.16
N MET A 17 -0.16 -7.47 5.46
CA MET A 17 0.31 -8.75 6.01
C MET A 17 -0.61 -9.91 5.62
N ASP A 18 -1.92 -9.74 5.76
CA ASP A 18 -2.91 -10.75 5.40
C ASP A 18 -2.86 -11.07 3.91
N SER A 19 -2.77 -10.05 3.06
CA SER A 19 -2.67 -10.23 1.61
C SER A 19 -1.38 -10.97 1.21
N VAL A 20 -0.24 -10.57 1.76
CA VAL A 20 1.06 -11.22 1.53
C VAL A 20 1.05 -12.66 2.03
N ASN A 21 0.54 -12.92 3.23
CA ASN A 21 0.44 -14.29 3.78
C ASN A 21 -0.43 -15.19 2.92
N LYS A 22 -1.61 -14.69 2.49
CA LYS A 22 -2.51 -15.40 1.58
C LYS A 22 -1.85 -15.71 0.24
N TYR A 23 -1.11 -14.76 -0.33
CA TYR A 23 -0.36 -14.94 -1.56
C TYR A 23 0.74 -16.01 -1.42
N MET A 24 1.54 -15.93 -0.35
CA MET A 24 2.64 -16.86 -0.06
C MET A 24 2.13 -18.29 0.20
N ASN A 25 1.00 -18.44 0.90
CA ASN A 25 0.38 -19.74 1.12
C ASN A 25 -0.12 -20.38 -0.18
N LYS A 26 -0.60 -19.57 -1.12
CA LYS A 26 -1.05 -20.03 -2.44
C LYS A 26 0.12 -20.38 -3.36
N ASN A 27 1.20 -19.59 -3.30
CA ASN A 27 2.36 -19.70 -4.18
C ASN A 27 3.60 -20.14 -3.40
N LYS A 28 3.88 -21.45 -3.39
CA LYS A 28 4.97 -22.06 -2.61
C LYS A 28 6.39 -21.64 -3.02
N GLU A 29 6.58 -21.20 -4.26
CA GLU A 29 7.87 -20.67 -4.75
C GLU A 29 7.68 -19.27 -5.33
N ILE A 30 8.14 -18.26 -4.62
CA ILE A 30 8.08 -16.87 -5.07
C ILE A 30 9.46 -16.46 -5.53
N ARG A 31 9.78 -16.80 -6.78
CA ARG A 31 10.97 -16.27 -7.46
C ARG A 31 10.67 -14.94 -8.13
N ASN A 32 9.46 -14.78 -8.64
CA ASN A 32 8.96 -13.57 -9.29
C ASN A 32 7.47 -13.41 -9.00
N ILE A 33 7.05 -12.17 -8.80
CA ILE A 33 5.65 -11.80 -8.63
C ILE A 33 5.24 -11.04 -9.89
N PRO A 34 4.25 -11.54 -10.66
CA PRO A 34 3.80 -10.84 -11.85
C PRO A 34 3.14 -9.51 -11.45
N LYS A 35 3.19 -8.53 -12.35
CA LYS A 35 2.68 -7.17 -12.08
C LYS A 35 1.19 -7.20 -11.77
N GLU A 36 0.45 -8.07 -12.44
CA GLU A 36 -0.99 -8.25 -12.30
C GLU A 36 -1.36 -8.74 -10.90
N ASP A 37 -0.58 -9.66 -10.32
CA ASP A 37 -0.79 -10.13 -8.95
C ASP A 37 -0.52 -9.01 -7.94
N MET A 38 0.52 -8.19 -8.19
CA MET A 38 0.84 -7.05 -7.33
C MET A 38 -0.27 -5.99 -7.37
N GLU A 39 -0.76 -5.65 -8.56
CA GLU A 39 -1.88 -4.72 -8.74
C GLU A 39 -3.16 -5.25 -8.06
N SER A 40 -3.45 -6.55 -8.20
CA SER A 40 -4.59 -7.19 -7.54
C SER A 40 -4.48 -7.14 -6.01
N MET A 41 -3.29 -7.35 -5.43
CA MET A 41 -3.08 -7.20 -3.98
C MET A 41 -3.29 -5.75 -3.52
N ILE A 42 -2.80 -4.77 -4.29
CA ILE A 42 -3.01 -3.34 -3.98
C ILE A 42 -4.49 -2.99 -4.03
N ASP A 43 -5.22 -3.49 -5.04
CA ASP A 43 -6.66 -3.28 -5.17
C ASP A 43 -7.44 -3.88 -3.99
N GLU A 44 -7.14 -5.13 -3.60
CA GLU A 44 -7.79 -5.79 -2.45
C GLU A 44 -7.58 -4.98 -1.15
N ILE A 45 -6.36 -4.46 -0.93
CA ILE A 45 -6.05 -3.67 0.27
C ILE A 45 -6.73 -2.30 0.20
N TYR A 46 -6.73 -1.66 -0.97
CA TYR A 46 -7.37 -0.37 -1.18
C TYR A 46 -8.88 -0.45 -0.94
N GLU A 47 -9.56 -1.48 -1.44
CA GLU A 47 -11.00 -1.67 -1.24
C GLU A 47 -11.36 -1.79 0.25
N LYS A 48 -10.57 -2.58 1.01
CA LYS A 48 -10.75 -2.68 2.47
C LYS A 48 -10.54 -1.35 3.17
N MET A 49 -9.57 -0.55 2.71
CA MET A 49 -9.33 0.80 3.26
C MET A 49 -10.44 1.78 2.89
N ALA A 50 -10.97 1.73 1.67
CA ALA A 50 -12.08 2.58 1.24
C ALA A 50 -13.37 2.26 2.00
N TYR A 51 -13.57 0.99 2.39
CA TYR A 51 -14.67 0.59 3.25
C TYR A 51 -14.55 1.13 4.68
N GLU A 52 -13.36 1.04 5.29
CA GLU A 52 -13.11 1.52 6.66
C GLU A 52 -12.99 3.05 6.76
N CYS A 53 -12.50 3.69 5.70
CA CYS A 53 -12.16 5.10 5.62
C CYS A 53 -12.72 5.68 4.31
N PRO A 54 -14.05 5.90 4.22
CA PRO A 54 -14.69 6.40 3.00
C PRO A 54 -14.12 7.74 2.54
N GLU A 55 -13.57 8.55 3.45
CA GLU A 55 -12.89 9.81 3.15
C GLU A 55 -11.72 9.70 2.16
N ILE A 56 -11.20 8.49 1.93
CA ILE A 56 -10.15 8.22 0.93
C ILE A 56 -10.73 8.27 -0.49
N ASP A 57 -11.96 7.77 -0.68
CA ASP A 57 -12.62 7.69 -1.99
C ASP A 57 -13.50 8.92 -2.28
N GLU A 58 -13.90 9.63 -1.22
CA GLU A 58 -14.76 10.81 -1.31
C GLU A 58 -14.03 12.11 -1.58
N ASP A 59 -12.75 12.09 -2.01
CA ASP A 59 -11.98 13.31 -2.18
C ASP A 59 -12.65 14.28 -3.18
N PRO A 60 -13.21 15.42 -2.70
CA PRO A 60 -13.96 16.33 -3.57
C PRO A 60 -13.06 16.97 -4.63
N ILE A 61 -11.74 16.98 -4.44
CA ILE A 61 -10.77 17.47 -5.42
C ILE A 61 -10.60 16.46 -6.57
N GLU A 62 -10.58 15.15 -6.28
CA GLU A 62 -10.56 14.12 -7.33
C GLU A 62 -11.92 14.00 -8.05
N ARG A 63 -13.03 14.13 -7.32
CA ARG A 63 -14.39 14.09 -7.91
C ARG A 63 -14.69 15.30 -8.79
N ARG A 64 -14.13 16.48 -8.48
CA ARG A 64 -14.26 17.70 -9.29
C ARG A 64 -13.13 17.78 -10.31
N SER A 65 -13.12 16.88 -11.29
CA SER A 65 -12.22 16.87 -12.45
C SER A 65 -12.42 18.06 -13.42
N ARG A 66 -12.57 19.28 -12.90
CA ARG A 66 -12.51 20.55 -13.60
C ARG A 66 -12.11 21.60 -12.57
N TYR A 67 -10.82 21.88 -12.38
CA TYR A 67 -10.32 23.26 -12.31
C TYR A 67 -8.81 23.35 -12.00
N ARG A 68 -8.19 24.23 -12.81
CA ARG A 68 -6.98 25.03 -12.56
C ARG A 68 -5.65 24.30 -12.52
N ILE A 69 -4.97 24.46 -13.66
CA ILE A 69 -3.51 24.61 -13.84
C ILE A 69 -2.92 25.35 -12.63
N THR A 70 -2.56 24.60 -11.60
CA THR A 70 -1.67 25.04 -10.53
C THR A 70 -0.44 24.15 -10.66
N GLN A 71 0.74 24.77 -10.68
CA GLN A 71 2.00 24.18 -11.15
C GLN A 71 2.58 23.06 -10.24
N ARG A 72 1.77 22.41 -9.42
CA ARG A 72 2.19 21.28 -8.57
C ARG A 72 1.31 20.07 -8.90
N PRO A 73 1.89 18.89 -9.19
CA PRO A 73 1.12 17.67 -9.31
C PRO A 73 0.42 17.42 -7.97
N PHE A 74 -0.89 17.65 -7.94
CA PHE A 74 -1.72 17.34 -6.78
C PHE A 74 -2.09 15.87 -6.88
N TYR A 75 -1.55 15.06 -5.97
CA TYR A 75 -1.93 13.66 -5.82
C TYR A 75 -3.13 13.65 -4.88
N GLY A 76 -4.31 13.28 -5.37
CA GLY A 76 -5.47 13.17 -4.49
C GLY A 76 -5.34 11.98 -3.55
N ARG A 77 -6.22 11.93 -2.53
CA ARG A 77 -6.11 10.97 -1.41
C ARG A 77 -6.09 9.52 -1.86
N ARG A 78 -6.86 9.16 -2.88
CA ARG A 78 -6.86 7.81 -3.45
C ARG A 78 -5.49 7.39 -3.94
N ARG A 79 -4.84 8.25 -4.74
CA ARG A 79 -3.53 7.93 -5.31
C ARG A 79 -2.46 7.80 -4.23
N LEU A 80 -2.45 8.72 -3.28
CA LEU A 80 -1.51 8.68 -2.14
C LEU A 80 -1.66 7.40 -1.32
N VAL A 81 -2.90 6.98 -1.04
CA VAL A 81 -3.15 5.74 -0.29
C VAL A 81 -2.67 4.52 -1.06
N ARG A 82 -2.94 4.44 -2.36
CA ARG A 82 -2.44 3.34 -3.22
C ARG A 82 -0.92 3.30 -3.26
N ASP A 83 -0.26 4.46 -3.34
CA ASP A 83 1.20 4.55 -3.34
C ASP A 83 1.78 4.08 -1.99
N ILE A 84 1.19 4.49 -0.86
CA ILE A 84 1.58 4.01 0.48
C ILE A 84 1.41 2.50 0.60
N ILE A 85 0.25 1.96 0.18
CA ILE A 85 0.00 0.51 0.16
C ILE A 85 1.09 -0.20 -0.66
N SER A 86 1.41 0.33 -1.84
CA SER A 86 2.42 -0.25 -2.74
C SER A 86 3.81 -0.27 -2.10
N ILE A 87 4.23 0.82 -1.45
CA ILE A 87 5.52 0.91 -0.75
C ILE A 87 5.61 -0.13 0.36
N ILE A 88 4.58 -0.25 1.20
CA ILE A 88 4.56 -1.22 2.30
C ILE A 88 4.56 -2.64 1.75
N LEU A 89 3.70 -2.94 0.77
CA LEU A 89 3.61 -4.25 0.13
C LEU A 89 4.95 -4.69 -0.45
N ILE A 90 5.60 -3.85 -1.23
CA ILE A 90 6.92 -4.14 -1.83
C ILE A 90 7.97 -4.39 -0.74
N SER A 91 7.99 -3.56 0.30
CA SER A 91 8.93 -3.71 1.43
C SER A 91 8.76 -5.07 2.13
N GLU A 92 7.52 -5.54 2.25
CA GLU A 92 7.22 -6.84 2.84
C GLU A 92 7.58 -8.03 1.95
N LEU A 93 7.29 -7.92 0.65
CA LEU A 93 7.64 -8.93 -0.32
C LEU A 93 9.16 -9.10 -0.43
N ILE A 94 9.91 -7.99 -0.50
CA ILE A 94 11.38 -8.02 -0.55
C ILE A 94 11.95 -8.66 0.72
N ARG A 95 11.46 -8.28 1.91
CA ARG A 95 11.91 -8.85 3.19
C ARG A 95 11.72 -10.37 3.26
N ARG A 96 10.64 -10.89 2.66
CA ARG A 96 10.34 -12.34 2.67
C ARG A 96 11.11 -13.10 1.59
N VAL A 97 11.37 -12.48 0.44
CA VAL A 97 12.17 -13.08 -0.63
C VAL A 97 13.66 -13.13 -0.24
N ASN A 98 14.17 -12.14 0.51
CA ASN A 98 15.55 -12.11 0.97
C ASN A 98 15.65 -11.89 2.49
N PRO A 99 15.43 -12.94 3.31
CA PRO A 99 15.46 -12.83 4.77
C PRO A 99 16.84 -12.45 5.34
N TYR A 100 17.92 -12.63 4.56
CA TYR A 100 19.29 -12.39 5.00
C TYR A 100 19.86 -11.01 4.59
N GLY A 101 19.18 -10.25 3.72
CA GLY A 101 19.67 -8.96 3.21
C GLY A 101 19.29 -7.72 4.02
N PHE A 102 18.31 -7.84 4.93
CA PHE A 102 17.77 -6.70 5.68
C PHE A 102 18.20 -6.65 7.16
N TYR A 103 18.74 -7.75 7.68
CA TYR A 103 19.25 -7.90 9.06
C TYR A 103 20.79 -8.12 9.09
N GLY A 104 21.51 -7.54 8.13
CA GLY A 104 22.92 -7.83 7.90
C GLY A 104 23.81 -6.60 7.86
N ILE A 105 23.72 -5.72 8.87
CA ILE A 105 24.83 -4.83 9.25
C ILE A 105 24.94 -4.88 10.77
N ASP A 106 25.58 -5.94 11.24
CA ASP A 106 26.22 -6.00 12.56
C ASP A 106 27.51 -6.81 12.36
N TYR A 107 28.57 -6.13 11.92
CA TYR A 107 29.99 -6.42 12.21
C TYR A 107 30.81 -5.14 12.02
#